data_AF-A0A843C6U3-F1
#
_entry.id   AF-A0A843C6U3-F1
#
_cell.length_a   1.000
_cell.length_b   1.000
_cell.length_c   1.000
_cell.angle_alpha   90.00
_cell.angle_beta   90.00
_cell.angle_gamma   90.00
#
_symmetry.space_group_name_H-M   'P 1'
#
loop_
_entity.id
_entity.type
_entity.pdbx_description
1 polymer ?
#
loop_
_entity_poly.entity_id
_entity_poly.type
_entity_poly.pdbx_seq_one_letter_code
_entity_poly.pdbx_strand_id
1 'polypeptide(L)'
;MKVKCNQEGIEKTSGIINDGGIVIFPTDTVYGIGCNPYNRKSIQRIYKIKSRERTKSLPILAFSKEVASKIVEFDRDSENIAKKIWP
;
A
#
# COMPACT_ATOMS: atom_id res chain seq x y z
N MET A 1 14.54 -11.23 -2.55
CA MET A 1 14.60 -11.32 -4.03
C MET A 1 14.52 -9.92 -4.60
N LYS A 2 15.38 -9.58 -5.58
CA LYS A 2 15.30 -8.32 -6.32
C LYS A 2 14.67 -8.60 -7.69
N VAL A 3 13.77 -7.73 -8.15
CA VAL A 3 13.18 -7.78 -9.49
C VAL A 3 13.54 -6.51 -10.26
N LYS A 4 13.41 -6.55 -11.59
CA LYS A 4 13.56 -5.36 -12.45
C LYS A 4 12.31 -4.48 -12.32
N CYS A 5 12.46 -3.17 -12.48
CA CYS A 5 11.33 -2.23 -12.54
C CYS A 5 10.74 -2.20 -13.96
N ASN A 6 10.18 -3.33 -14.39
CA ASN A 6 9.51 -3.51 -15.67
C ASN A 6 8.23 -4.34 -15.46
N GLN A 7 7.48 -4.57 -16.53
CA GLN A 7 6.22 -5.31 -16.47
C GLN A 7 6.36 -6.69 -15.82
N GLU A 8 7.38 -7.47 -16.23
CA GLU A 8 7.68 -8.79 -15.66
C GLU A 8 7.95 -8.73 -14.15
N GLY A 9 8.73 -7.74 -13.71
CA GLY A 9 9.02 -7.55 -12.30
C GLY A 9 7.79 -7.12 -11.49
N ILE A 10 6.91 -6.30 -12.07
CA ILE A 10 5.63 -5.91 -11.47
C ILE A 10 4.73 -7.13 -11.32
N GLU A 11 4.56 -7.94 -12.36
CA GLU A 11 3.75 -9.16 -12.34
C GLU A 11 4.24 -10.16 -11.30
N LYS A 12 5.56 -10.40 -11.26
CA LYS A 12 6.18 -11.27 -10.25
C LYS A 12 5.95 -10.74 -8.83
N THR A 13 6.07 -9.43 -8.65
CA THR A 13 5.83 -8.77 -7.36
C THR A 13 4.36 -8.86 -6.94
N SER A 14 3.43 -8.71 -7.87
CA SER A 14 1.99 -8.85 -7.64
C SER A 14 1.65 -10.25 -7.13
N GLY A 15 2.19 -11.31 -7.74
CA GLY A 15 2.03 -12.69 -7.26
C GLY A 15 2.51 -12.86 -5.81
N ILE A 16 3.71 -12.35 -5.49
CA ILE A 16 4.26 -12.38 -4.13
C ILE A 16 3.34 -11.68 -3.13
N ILE A 17 2.79 -10.52 -3.48
CA ILE A 17 1.88 -9.77 -2.61
C ILE A 17 0.59 -10.57 -2.38
N ASN A 18 0.03 -11.18 -3.43
CA ASN A 18 -1.17 -12.00 -3.35
C ASN A 18 -0.97 -13.24 -2.46
N ASP A 19 0.21 -13.84 -2.51
CA ASP A 19 0.60 -14.98 -1.66
C ASP A 19 0.94 -14.57 -0.21
N GLY A 20 0.74 -13.29 0.15
CA GLY A 20 0.96 -12.77 1.50
C GLY A 20 2.40 -12.37 1.80
N GLY A 21 3.23 -12.25 0.76
CA GLY A 21 4.59 -11.72 0.84
C GLY A 21 4.63 -10.23 1.21
N ILE A 22 5.84 -9.78 1.58
CA ILE A 22 6.14 -8.38 1.88
C ILE A 22 7.13 -7.89 0.85
N VAL A 23 6.89 -6.68 0.36
CA VAL A 23 7.70 -6.04 -0.67
C VAL A 23 8.29 -4.74 -0.14
N ILE A 24 9.45 -4.39 -0.66
CA ILE A 24 10.07 -3.08 -0.50
C ILE A 24 10.10 -2.45 -1.88
N PHE A 25 9.57 -1.24 -2.02
CA PHE A 25 9.45 -0.57 -3.31
C PHE A 25 9.87 0.90 -3.21
N PRO A 26 10.48 1.46 -4.28
CA PRO A 26 10.82 2.87 -4.29
C PRO A 26 9.56 3.73 -4.36
N THR A 27 9.61 4.91 -3.76
CA THR A 27 8.67 6.00 -3.99
C THR A 27 9.46 7.27 -4.34
N ASP A 28 8.77 8.36 -4.63
CA ASP A 28 9.34 9.69 -4.81
C ASP A 28 9.96 10.29 -3.53
N THR A 29 9.59 9.79 -2.35
CA THR A 29 10.09 10.28 -1.05
C THR A 29 11.08 9.31 -0.41
N VAL A 30 10.60 8.17 0.08
CA VAL A 30 11.38 7.14 0.78
C VAL A 30 10.94 5.75 0.33
N TYR A 31 11.76 4.73 0.59
CA TYR A 31 11.34 3.36 0.31
C TYR A 31 10.11 2.96 1.15
N GLY A 32 9.10 2.42 0.48
CA GLY A 32 7.92 1.83 1.10
C GLY A 32 8.18 0.37 1.48
N ILE A 33 7.53 -0.08 2.55
CA ILE A 33 7.38 -1.50 2.89
C ILE A 33 5.88 -1.83 2.87
N GLY A 34 5.46 -2.77 2.02
CA GLY A 34 4.06 -3.02 1.73
C GLY A 34 3.70 -4.50 1.64
N CYS A 35 2.40 -4.77 1.74
CA CYS A 35 1.80 -6.09 1.57
C CYS A 35 0.36 -5.95 1.10
N ASN A 36 -0.33 -7.07 0.89
CA ASN A 36 -1.77 -7.07 0.64
C ASN A 36 -2.51 -6.53 1.89
N PRO A 37 -3.28 -5.42 1.78
CA PRO A 37 -3.97 -4.82 2.92
C PRO A 37 -5.15 -5.67 3.44
N TYR A 38 -5.59 -6.68 2.69
CA TYR A 38 -6.62 -7.62 3.12
C TYR A 38 -6.04 -8.87 3.81
N ASN A 39 -4.72 -9.07 3.78
CA ASN A 39 -4.06 -10.21 4.42
C ASN A 39 -3.61 -9.85 5.84
N ARG A 40 -4.39 -10.26 6.85
CA ARG A 40 -4.08 -9.99 8.27
C ARG A 40 -2.69 -10.49 8.69
N LYS A 41 -2.23 -11.64 8.20
CA LYS A 41 -0.91 -12.19 8.56
C LYS A 41 0.22 -11.29 8.04
N SER A 42 0.11 -10.82 6.80
CA SER A 42 1.08 -9.92 6.19
C SER A 42 1.13 -8.57 6.90
N ILE A 43 -0.03 -8.00 7.25
CA ILE A 43 -0.12 -6.76 8.04
C ILE A 43 0.58 -6.94 9.39
N GLN A 44 0.31 -8.04 10.10
CA GLN A 44 0.96 -8.31 11.38
C GLN A 44 2.47 -8.42 11.25
N ARG A 45 2.95 -9.02 10.16
CA ARG A 45 4.37 -9.14 9.86
C ARG A 45 5.01 -7.78 9.56
N ILE A 46 4.33 -6.85 8.88
CA ILE A 46 4.81 -5.46 8.72
C ILE A 46 4.98 -4.75 10.07
N TYR A 47 3.97 -4.82 10.95
CA TYR A 47 4.08 -4.22 12.28
C TYR A 47 5.27 -4.77 13.08
N LYS A 48 5.51 -6.09 13.00
CA LYS A 48 6.65 -6.74 13.64
C LYS A 48 7.99 -6.27 13.03
N ILE A 49 8.10 -6.22 11.71
CA ILE A 49 9.33 -5.77 11.03
C ILE A 49 9.65 -4.32 11.36
N LYS A 50 8.63 -3.45 11.42
CA LYS A 50 8.80 -2.03 11.71
C LYS A 50 8.94 -1.74 13.21
N SER A 51 8.83 -2.74 14.08
CA SER A 51 8.70 -2.56 15.54
C SER A 51 7.70 -1.46 15.90
N ARG A 52 6.55 -1.44 15.20
CA ARG A 52 5.55 -0.36 15.30
C ARG A 52 4.40 -0.78 16.21
N GLU A 53 3.98 0.12 17.07
CA GLU A 53 2.79 -0.05 17.90
C GLU A 53 1.51 -0.11 17.05
N ARG A 54 0.55 -0.93 17.45
CA ARG A 54 -0.71 -1.13 16.72
C ARG A 54 -1.64 0.08 16.72
N THR A 55 -1.48 0.96 17.70
CA THR A 55 -2.20 2.25 17.79
C THR A 55 -1.81 3.20 16.65
N LYS A 56 -0.64 2.98 16.03
CA LYS A 56 -0.15 3.80 14.91
C LYS A 56 -0.50 3.12 13.59
N SER A 57 -1.64 3.49 13.01
CA SER A 57 -2.10 2.97 11.72
C SER A 57 -1.05 3.05 10.60
N LEU A 58 -1.17 2.15 9.63
CA LEU A 58 -0.38 2.14 8.40
C LEU A 58 -1.21 2.78 7.27
N PRO A 59 -0.59 3.52 6.33
CA PRO A 59 -1.29 4.05 5.17
C PRO A 59 -1.74 2.92 4.23
N ILE A 60 -2.88 3.13 3.56
CA ILE A 60 -3.36 2.28 2.47
C ILE A 60 -3.06 3.00 1.15
N LEU A 61 -2.40 2.31 0.23
CA LEU A 61 -2.12 2.84 -1.10
C LEU A 61 -3.23 2.36 -2.06
N ALA A 62 -3.87 3.32 -2.72
CA ALA A 62 -4.83 3.07 -3.79
C ALA A 62 -4.30 3.73 -5.07
N PHE A 63 -4.45 3.06 -6.21
CA PHE A 63 -3.98 3.62 -7.49
C PHE A 63 -4.91 4.69 -8.05
N SER A 64 -6.14 4.78 -7.54
CA SER A 64 -7.10 5.80 -7.91
C SER A 64 -8.07 6.11 -6.78
N LYS A 65 -8.71 7.28 -6.87
CA LYS A 65 -9.75 7.70 -5.93
C LYS A 65 -10.93 6.73 -5.94
N GLU A 66 -11.33 6.24 -7.11
CA GLU A 66 -12.46 5.30 -7.27
C GLU A 66 -12.22 4.00 -6.51
N VAL A 67 -10.97 3.56 -6.40
CA VAL A 67 -10.60 2.39 -5.59
C VAL A 67 -10.61 2.73 -4.11
N ALA A 68 -10.09 3.90 -3.72
CA ALA A 68 -10.13 4.35 -2.33
C ALA A 68 -11.57 4.48 -1.80
N SER A 69 -12.49 5.02 -2.61
CA SER A 69 -13.91 5.18 -2.27
C SER A 69 -14.66 3.87 -2.02
N LYS A 70 -14.09 2.72 -2.38
CA LYS A 70 -14.65 1.39 -2.03
C LYS A 70 -14.29 0.96 -0.61
N ILE A 71 -13.35 1.63 0.03
CA ILE A 71 -12.78 1.27 1.34
C ILE A 71 -13.12 2.32 2.39
N VAL A 72 -13.18 3.59 2.00
CA VAL A 72 -13.46 4.72 2.89
C VAL A 72 -14.54 5.64 2.31
N GLU A 73 -15.31 6.26 3.19
CA GLU A 73 -16.25 7.32 2.83
C GLU A 73 -15.51 8.65 2.67
N PHE A 74 -15.84 9.40 1.62
CA PHE A 74 -15.33 10.76 1.42
C PHE A 74 -16.44 11.74 1.77
N ASP A 75 -16.20 12.58 2.77
CA ASP A 75 -17.03 13.76 3.00
C ASP A 75 -16.73 14.85 1.96
N ARG A 76 -17.49 15.95 2.01
CA ARG A 76 -17.37 17.05 1.05
C ARG A 76 -15.95 17.63 1.01
N ASP A 77 -15.30 17.76 2.15
CA ASP A 77 -13.99 18.41 2.24
C ASP A 77 -12.89 17.47 1.75
N SER A 78 -12.91 16.20 2.15
CA SER A 78 -12.01 15.17 1.67
C SER A 78 -12.15 14.95 0.17
N GLU A 79 -13.38 15.04 -0.36
CA GLU A 79 -13.67 15.00 -1.79
C GLU A 79 -12.98 16.13 -2.55
N ASN A 80 -13.12 17.37 -2.06
CA ASN A 80 -12.55 18.56 -2.66
C ASN A 80 -11.01 18.56 -2.62
N ILE A 81 -10.44 18.14 -1.49
CA ILE A 81 -8.99 18.03 -1.31
C ILE A 81 -8.45 16.98 -2.29
N ALA A 82 -8.98 15.76 -2.29
CA ALA A 82 -8.52 14.68 -3.15
C ALA A 82 -8.55 15.09 -4.64
N LYS A 83 -9.60 15.78 -5.10
CA LYS A 83 -9.68 16.28 -6.49
C LYS A 83 -8.59 17.28 -6.86
N LYS A 84 -8.11 18.07 -5.89
CA LYS A 84 -7.17 19.17 -6.13
C LYS A 84 -5.71 18.72 -6.00
N ILE A 85 -5.42 17.80 -5.08
CA ILE A 85 -4.03 17.49 -4.71
C ILE A 85 -3.62 16.05 -4.99
N TRP A 86 -4.53 15.12 -5.28
CA TRP A 86 -4.13 13.74 -5.61
C TRP A 86 -3.70 13.58 -7.08
N PRO A 87 -2.67 12.76 -7.40
CA PRO A 87 -1.98 11.81 -6.51
C PRO A 87 -1.24 12.47 -5.34
#